data_AF-A0A6J7VYS5-F1
#
_entry.id   AF-A0A6J7VYS5-F1
#
_cell.length_a   1.000
_cell.length_b   1.000
_cell.length_c   1.000
_cell.angle_alpha   90.00
_cell.angle_beta   90.00
_cell.angle_gamma   90.00
#
_symmetry.space_group_name_H-M   'P 1'
#
loop_
_entity.id
_entity.type
_entity.pdbx_description
1 polymer ?
#
loop_
_entity_poly.entity_id
_entity_poly.type
_entity_poly.pdbx_seq_one_letter_code
_entity_poly.pdbx_strand_id
1 'polypeptide(L)'
;MGENIGDLGGLTIAYKAYQISLKGQKSPVIDGLTGEQRLFLGWAQVWRGKVRSEEQRRRIATDPHSPSEFRCNTIVSNFTPFYEAFGVSETDALWLDEKSRVQIW
;
A
#
# COMPACT_ATOMS: atom_id res chain seq x y z
N MET A 1 -11.27 -5.86 10.81
CA MET A 1 -10.09 -5.24 11.45
C MET A 1 -8.83 -6.08 11.24
N GLY A 2 -8.85 -7.40 11.53
CA GLY A 2 -7.69 -8.27 11.35
C GLY A 2 -7.03 -8.21 9.96
N GLU A 3 -7.85 -8.18 8.90
CA GLU A 3 -7.35 -8.14 7.52
C GLU A 3 -6.57 -6.87 7.17
N ASN A 4 -6.98 -5.70 7.68
CA ASN A 4 -6.27 -4.45 7.43
C ASN A 4 -4.93 -4.40 8.18
N ILE A 5 -4.86 -5.01 9.37
CA ILE A 5 -3.61 -5.17 10.12
C ILE A 5 -2.68 -6.13 9.37
N GLY A 6 -3.22 -7.21 8.81
CA GLY A 6 -2.51 -8.16 7.96
C GLY A 6 -1.93 -7.50 6.72
N ASP A 7 -2.68 -6.65 6.03
CA ASP A 7 -2.20 -5.91 4.86
C ASP A 7 -1.05 -4.97 5.20
N LEU A 8 -1.21 -4.16 6.24
CA LEU A 8 -0.20 -3.19 6.65
C LEU A 8 1.08 -3.90 7.11
N GLY A 9 0.94 -4.97 7.90
CA GLY A 9 2.09 -5.79 8.30
C GLY A 9 2.75 -6.47 7.10
N GLY A 10 1.95 -7.02 6.19
CA GLY A 10 2.43 -7.71 4.99
C GLY A 10 3.24 -6.79 4.08
N LEU A 11 2.74 -5.59 3.78
CA LEU A 11 3.47 -4.60 2.98
C LEU A 11 4.74 -4.13 3.68
N THR A 12 4.69 -3.88 4.99
CA THR A 12 5.85 -3.45 5.79
C THR A 12 6.97 -4.49 5.75
N ILE A 13 6.63 -5.77 5.96
CA ILE A 13 7.60 -6.87 5.92
C ILE A 13 8.12 -7.08 4.49
N ALA A 14 7.26 -7.02 3.49
CA ALA A 14 7.66 -7.15 2.08
C ALA A 14 8.65 -6.06 1.67
N TYR A 15 8.41 -4.80 2.06
CA TYR A 15 9.32 -3.69 1.81
C TYR A 15 10.68 -3.91 2.49
N LYS A 16 10.69 -4.32 3.77
CA LYS A 16 11.93 -4.61 4.50
C LYS A 16 12.70 -5.78 3.87
N ALA A 17 12.01 -6.85 3.50
CA ALA A 17 12.60 -8.01 2.83
C ALA A 17 13.21 -7.62 1.47
N TYR A 18 12.51 -6.78 0.71
CA TYR A 18 13.01 -6.23 -0.54
C TYR A 18 14.31 -5.43 -0.31
N GLN A 19 14.36 -4.51 0.65
CA GLN A 19 15.57 -3.75 0.98
C GLN A 19 16.74 -4.67 1.41
N ILE A 20 16.48 -5.70 2.22
CA ILE A 20 17.49 -6.71 2.60
C ILE A 20 18.02 -7.45 1.37
N SER A 21 17.15 -7.80 0.42
CA SER A 21 17.52 -8.55 -0.80
C SER A 21 18.52 -7.79 -1.68
N LEU A 22 18.52 -6.46 -1.61
CA LEU A 22 19.44 -5.59 -2.35
C LEU A 22 20.87 -5.63 -1.79
N LYS A 23 21.08 -6.13 -0.57
CA LYS A 23 22.40 -6.19 0.09
C LYS A 23 23.14 -4.84 0.08
N GLY A 24 22.41 -3.74 0.27
CA GLY A 24 22.93 -2.37 0.25
C GLY A 24 23.20 -1.79 -1.14
N GLN A 25 22.92 -2.52 -2.21
CA GLN A 25 22.99 -2.00 -3.57
C GLN A 25 21.72 -1.23 -3.93
N LYS A 26 21.81 -0.33 -4.91
CA LYS A 26 20.62 0.31 -5.46
C LYS A 26 19.91 -0.65 -6.40
N SER A 27 18.60 -0.70 -6.32
CA SER A 27 17.79 -1.40 -7.30
C SER A 27 17.89 -0.72 -8.67
N PRO A 28 17.95 -1.47 -9.78
CA PRO A 28 17.93 -0.86 -11.11
C PRO A 28 16.64 -0.08 -11.32
N VAL A 29 16.74 1.04 -12.03
CA VAL A 29 15.59 1.76 -12.58
C VAL A 29 15.13 1.01 -13.82
N ILE A 30 13.84 0.69 -13.89
CA ILE A 30 13.23 -0.05 -15.00
C ILE A 30 12.01 0.75 -15.43
N ASP A 31 11.90 1.03 -16.73
CA ASP A 31 10.82 1.84 -17.32
C ASP A 31 10.62 3.20 -16.64
N GLY A 32 11.74 3.82 -16.20
CA GLY A 32 11.74 5.11 -15.51
C GLY A 32 11.30 5.07 -14.05
N LEU A 33 11.02 3.89 -13.49
CA LEU A 33 10.54 3.71 -12.12
C LEU A 33 11.64 3.18 -11.21
N THR A 34 11.73 3.72 -9.99
CA THR A 34 12.60 3.16 -8.94
C THR A 34 12.09 1.80 -8.47
N GLY A 35 12.95 1.03 -7.82
CA GLY A 35 12.53 -0.28 -7.32
C GLY A 35 11.44 -0.21 -6.24
N GLU A 36 11.49 0.82 -5.40
CA GLU A 36 10.48 1.13 -4.39
C GLU A 36 9.14 1.47 -5.05
N GLN A 37 9.14 2.34 -6.08
CA GLN A 37 7.94 2.66 -6.85
C GLN A 37 7.34 1.40 -7.49
N ARG A 38 8.19 0.51 -8.03
CA ARG A 38 7.73 -0.77 -8.61
C ARG A 38 7.14 -1.71 -7.57
N LEU A 39 7.66 -1.73 -6.33
CA LEU A 39 7.07 -2.51 -5.24
C LEU A 39 5.63 -2.03 -4.94
N PHE A 40 5.42 -0.72 -4.84
CA PHE A 40 4.08 -0.16 -4.63
C PHE A 40 3.14 -0.39 -5.82
N LEU A 41 3.64 -0.32 -7.05
CA LEU A 41 2.85 -0.69 -8.22
C LEU A 41 2.48 -2.17 -8.23
N GLY A 42 3.39 -3.05 -7.80
CA GLY A 42 3.08 -4.47 -7.61
C GLY A 42 1.97 -4.69 -6.58
N TRP A 43 2.04 -4.01 -5.44
CA TRP A 43 0.96 -3.99 -4.43
C TRP A 43 -0.38 -3.55 -5.04
N ALA A 44 -0.40 -2.41 -5.73
CA ALA A 44 -1.62 -1.88 -6.34
C ALA A 44 -2.21 -2.81 -7.41
N GLN A 45 -1.37 -3.47 -8.20
CA GLN A 45 -1.82 -4.37 -9.26
C GLN A 45 -2.55 -5.62 -8.73
N VAL A 46 -2.15 -6.15 -7.57
CA VAL A 46 -2.82 -7.29 -6.94
C VAL A 46 -4.26 -6.94 -6.54
N TRP A 47 -4.52 -5.68 -6.21
CA TRP A 47 -5.85 -5.20 -5.82
C TRP A 47 -6.68 -4.67 -6.99
N ARG A 48 -6.22 -4.82 -8.23
CA ARG A 48 -6.97 -4.36 -9.41
C ARG A 48 -8.26 -5.16 -9.56
N GLY A 49 -9.40 -4.51 -9.30
CA GLY A 49 -10.72 -5.09 -9.47
C GLY A 49 -11.81 -4.03 -9.52
N LYS A 50 -12.98 -4.41 -10.06
CA LYS A 50 -14.20 -3.60 -10.01
C LYS A 50 -15.38 -4.52 -9.70
N VAL A 51 -16.29 -4.05 -8.87
CA VAL A 51 -17.43 -4.82 -8.39
C VAL A 51 -18.72 -4.08 -8.77
N ARG A 52 -19.79 -4.82 -9.07
CA ARG A 52 -21.11 -4.22 -9.30
C ARG A 52 -21.64 -3.65 -7.98
N SER A 53 -22.40 -2.54 -8.05
CA SER A 53 -22.86 -1.83 -6.86
C SER A 53 -23.68 -2.70 -5.90
N GLU A 54 -24.48 -3.64 -6.42
CA GLU A 54 -25.25 -4.60 -5.62
C GLU A 54 -24.33 -5.54 -4.82
N GLU A 55 -23.30 -6.07 -5.49
CA GLU A 55 -22.33 -6.96 -4.86
C GLU A 55 -21.43 -6.20 -3.89
N GLN A 56 -21.06 -4.95 -4.19
CA GLN A 56 -20.29 -4.11 -3.28
C GLN A 56 -21.08 -3.84 -1.99
N ARG A 57 -22.39 -3.54 -2.08
CA ARG A 57 -23.27 -3.42 -0.91
C ARG A 57 -23.31 -4.71 -0.09
N ARG A 58 -23.44 -5.87 -0.75
CA ARG A 58 -23.44 -7.17 -0.07
C ARG A 58 -22.10 -7.42 0.64
N ARG A 59 -20.97 -7.20 -0.04
CA ARG A 59 -19.62 -7.42 0.54
C ARG A 59 -19.35 -6.52 1.72
N ILE A 60 -19.73 -5.25 1.69
CA ILE A 60 -19.61 -4.35 2.85
C ILE A 60 -20.30 -4.94 4.10
N ALA A 61 -21.40 -5.68 3.92
CA ALA A 61 -22.13 -6.30 5.01
C ALA A 61 -21.59 -7.67 5.46
N THR A 62 -20.90 -8.42 4.57
CA THR A 62 -20.58 -9.84 4.81
C THR A 62 -19.12 -10.23 4.68
N ASP A 63 -18.32 -9.46 3.93
CA ASP A 63 -16.91 -9.74 3.66
C ASP A 63 -16.06 -9.08 4.77
N PRO A 64 -15.21 -9.82 5.49
CA PRO A 64 -14.36 -9.24 6.52
C PRO A 64 -13.23 -8.35 5.96
N HIS A 65 -12.96 -8.43 4.65
CA HIS A 65 -11.93 -7.62 4.00
C HIS A 65 -12.48 -6.26 3.58
N SER A 66 -11.62 -5.25 3.64
CA SER A 66 -11.93 -3.95 3.04
C SER A 66 -12.06 -4.08 1.51
N PRO A 67 -12.88 -3.23 0.86
CA PRO A 67 -12.89 -3.14 -0.60
C PRO A 67 -11.48 -2.89 -1.17
N SER A 68 -11.22 -3.41 -2.36
CA SER A 68 -9.88 -3.44 -2.96
C SER A 68 -9.22 -2.07 -3.06
N GLU A 69 -9.99 -1.02 -3.37
CA GLU A 69 -9.48 0.36 -3.42
C GLU A 69 -8.92 0.85 -2.08
N PHE A 70 -9.52 0.43 -0.96
CA PHE A 70 -9.05 0.78 0.38
C PHE A 70 -7.88 -0.09 0.82
N ARG A 71 -7.87 -1.39 0.45
CA ARG A 71 -6.69 -2.26 0.67
C ARG A 71 -5.46 -1.74 -0.06
N CYS A 72 -5.65 -1.15 -1.23
CA CYS A 72 -4.57 -0.46 -1.93
C CYS A 72 -4.20 0.86 -1.23
N ASN A 73 -5.12 1.82 -1.20
CA ASN A 73 -4.81 3.22 -0.93
C ASN A 73 -4.63 3.52 0.56
N THR A 74 -5.49 3.00 1.43
CA THR A 74 -5.41 3.28 2.87
C THR A 74 -4.15 2.66 3.48
N ILE A 75 -3.71 1.51 2.96
CA ILE A 75 -2.50 0.84 3.45
C ILE A 75 -1.25 1.66 3.12
N VAL A 76 -1.09 2.11 1.87
CA VAL A 76 0.07 2.93 1.49
C VAL A 76 0.07 4.31 2.15
N SER A 77 -1.10 4.91 2.42
CA SER A 77 -1.20 6.18 3.16
C SER A 77 -0.66 6.09 4.60
N ASN A 78 -0.69 4.92 5.22
CA ASN A 78 -0.12 4.70 6.56
C ASN A 78 1.36 4.32 6.52
N PHE A 79 1.97 4.15 5.34
CA PHE A 79 3.31 3.62 5.19
C PHE A 79 4.29 4.69 4.72
N THR A 80 5.13 5.21 5.62
CA THR A 80 6.04 6.34 5.35
C THR A 80 6.90 6.19 4.08
N PRO A 81 7.46 5.02 3.73
CA PRO A 81 8.24 4.87 2.49
C PRO A 81 7.46 5.17 1.20
N PHE A 82 6.12 5.12 1.22
CA PHE A 82 5.30 5.56 0.08
C PHE A 82 5.47 7.07 -0.18
N TYR A 83 5.58 7.88 0.87
CA TYR A 83 5.74 9.32 0.77
C TYR A 83 7.07 9.69 0.10
N GLU A 84 8.14 8.99 0.48
CA GLU A 84 9.47 9.18 -0.13
C GLU A 84 9.49 8.70 -1.59
N ALA A 85 8.88 7.54 -1.88
CA ALA A 85 8.89 6.95 -3.22
C ALA A 85 8.15 7.80 -4.27
N PHE A 86 7.10 8.53 -3.87
CA PHE A 86 6.26 9.31 -4.78
C PHE A 86 6.26 10.82 -4.51
N GLY A 87 7.02 11.30 -3.51
CA GLY A 87 7.07 12.73 -3.16
C GLY A 87 5.74 13.26 -2.62
N VAL A 88 5.01 12.45 -1.85
CA VAL A 88 3.67 12.80 -1.34
C VAL A 88 3.75 13.91 -0.31
N SER A 89 2.92 14.93 -0.48
CA SER A 89 2.87 16.16 0.32
C SER A 89 1.45 16.47 0.78
N GLU A 90 1.29 17.49 1.62
CA GLU A 90 0.00 17.86 2.24
C GLU A 90 -1.11 18.20 1.23
N THR A 91 -0.76 18.49 -0.02
CA THR A 91 -1.70 18.78 -1.09
C THR A 91 -2.23 17.53 -1.79
N ASP A 92 -1.65 16.36 -1.52
CA ASP A 92 -2.01 15.10 -2.16
C ASP A 92 -3.14 14.37 -1.43
N ALA A 93 -4.07 13.78 -2.19
CA ALA A 93 -5.27 13.15 -1.63
C ALA A 93 -5.00 11.98 -0.66
N LEU A 94 -3.85 11.31 -0.79
CA LEU A 94 -3.46 10.18 0.05
C LEU A 94 -2.55 10.58 1.23
N TRP A 95 -2.28 11.88 1.40
CA TRP A 95 -1.45 12.35 2.49
C TRP A 95 -2.14 12.23 3.84
N LEU A 96 -1.37 11.79 4.82
CA LEU A 96 -1.69 11.84 6.24
C LEU A 96 -0.49 12.43 6.99
N ASP A 97 -0.79 13.27 7.98
CA ASP A 97 0.20 13.73 8.96
C ASP A 97 0.88 12.51 9.60
N GLU A 98 2.19 12.61 9.83
CA GLU A 98 2.98 11.49 10.36
C GLU A 98 2.42 10.93 11.67
N LYS A 99 1.89 11.79 12.55
CA LYS A 99 1.29 11.36 13.83
C LYS A 99 -0.08 10.70 13.66
N SER A 100 -0.71 10.88 12.51
CA SER A 100 -2.00 10.26 12.17
C SER A 100 -1.83 8.93 11.44
N ARG A 101 -0.60 8.56 11.06
CA ARG A 101 -0.30 7.28 10.42
C ARG A 101 -0.28 6.18 11.48
N VAL A 102 -1.06 5.14 11.23
CA VAL A 102 -1.07 3.93 12.06
C VAL A 102 0.20 3.14 11.80
N GLN A 103 0.96 2.88 12.86
CA GLN A 103 2.11 1.97 12.87
C GLN A 103 1.88 0.91 13.95
N ILE A 104 2.04 -0.36 13.59
CA ILE A 104 1.78 -1.50 14.47
C ILE A 104 3.09 -2.27 14.78
N TRP A 105 4.09 -2.17 13.89
CA TRP A 105 5.33 -2.93 13.92
C TRP A 105 6.54 -2.04 13.63
#